data_AF-A0A6M3LFQ2-F1
#
_entry.id   AF-A0A6M3LFQ2-F1
#
_cell.length_a   1.000
_cell.length_b   1.000
_cell.length_c   1.000
_cell.angle_alpha   90.00
_cell.angle_beta   90.00
_cell.angle_gamma   90.00
#
_symmetry.space_group_name_H-M   'P 1'
#
loop_
_entity.id
_entity.type
_entity.pdbx_description
1 polymer ?
#
loop_
_entity_poly.entity_id
_entity_poly.type
_entity_poly.pdbx_seq_one_letter_code
_entity_poly.pdbx_strand_id
1 'polypeptide(L)'
;MTVVGQKRDGWFPRYQQIDGVRRGKRKLASRMAAFDPADFAGKSVLDLGCNLGQMSLYAFQCGATRVLGVEYDKEALRGAMHARNRLGAHGVKYKLDDLDNPLFWHHLATYDTVLLLSVVDTQELENPAGIIAKACMKCSGVMYLEGHTESPRAKYFRQILDYTDFTQVEHVGMFDGRDVFRCSRTVLDTAGFYGTLRTACERFSRIVVVGNQMSGKSSLFDRVRQPGFTVLDDCDDKDLISSSEKLILFDHRAAQYDAGRYEVLFHVVQPEQRYEFRRYAGYRHSSGVSKIDSLCKLYTVRTY
;
A
#
# COMPACT_ATOMS: atom_id res chain seq x y z
N MET A 1 28.88 12.07 1.08
CA MET A 1 28.26 13.31 1.58
C MET A 1 26.76 13.07 1.62
N THR A 2 26.18 12.94 2.80
CA THR A 2 24.72 12.83 2.97
C THR A 2 24.14 14.21 2.66
N VAL A 3 23.31 14.32 1.63
CA VAL A 3 22.56 15.55 1.37
C VAL A 3 21.58 15.69 2.53
N VAL A 4 21.84 16.64 3.43
CA VAL A 4 20.91 16.98 4.51
C VAL A 4 19.72 17.67 3.85
N GLY A 5 18.52 17.11 4.01
CA GLY A 5 17.30 17.68 3.45
C GLY A 5 17.09 19.10 3.98
N GLN A 6 16.90 20.08 3.10
CA GLN A 6 16.65 21.45 3.53
C GLN A 6 15.21 21.57 4.02
N LYS A 7 15.00 21.52 5.34
CA LYS A 7 13.69 21.77 5.97
C LYS A 7 13.23 23.22 5.70
N ARG A 8 11.98 23.42 5.30
CA ARG A 8 11.42 24.74 4.94
C ARG A 8 10.04 24.95 5.58
N ASP A 9 9.70 26.22 5.84
CA ASP A 9 8.37 26.66 6.28
C ASP A 9 7.69 27.45 5.14
N GLY A 10 6.35 27.45 5.11
CA GLY A 10 5.55 28.36 4.27
C GLY A 10 5.52 28.04 2.76
N TRP A 11 5.76 26.79 2.37
CA TRP A 11 5.96 26.38 0.97
C TRP A 11 4.70 25.94 0.21
N PHE A 12 3.66 25.51 0.92
CA PHE A 12 2.41 24.98 0.34
C PHE A 12 1.17 25.76 0.80
N PRO A 13 1.23 27.09 1.04
CA PRO A 13 0.12 27.78 1.67
C PRO A 13 -1.14 27.70 0.81
N ARG A 14 -1.05 27.52 -0.52
CA ARG A 14 -2.20 27.45 -1.44
C ARG A 14 -2.34 26.09 -2.14
N TYR A 15 -1.71 25.04 -1.61
CA TYR A 15 -1.66 23.76 -2.30
C TYR A 15 -3.01 23.04 -2.26
N GLN A 16 -3.59 22.81 -1.08
CA GLN A 16 -4.85 22.07 -0.93
C GLN A 16 -6.07 23.00 -0.92
N GLN A 17 -7.14 22.58 -1.59
CA GLN A 17 -8.48 23.17 -1.46
C GLN A 17 -9.18 22.56 -0.24
N ILE A 18 -9.77 23.41 0.60
CA ILE A 18 -10.65 22.96 1.67
C ILE A 18 -12.02 23.56 1.41
N ASP A 19 -13.00 22.73 1.07
CA ASP A 19 -14.33 23.19 0.67
C ASP A 19 -14.98 24.01 1.80
N GLY A 20 -15.58 25.15 1.44
CA GLY A 20 -16.16 26.11 2.38
C GLY A 20 -15.16 26.95 3.20
N VAL A 21 -13.85 26.68 3.09
CA VAL A 21 -12.81 27.41 3.84
C VAL A 21 -11.88 28.16 2.90
N ARG A 22 -11.29 27.48 1.90
CA ARG A 22 -10.23 28.05 1.06
C ARG A 22 -10.11 27.34 -0.29
N ARG A 23 -9.84 28.12 -1.35
CA ARG A 23 -9.45 27.61 -2.66
C ARG A 23 -7.98 27.18 -2.70
N GLY A 24 -7.70 26.06 -3.35
CA GLY A 24 -6.34 25.55 -3.57
C GLY A 24 -6.25 24.78 -4.89
N LYS A 25 -5.03 24.42 -5.28
CA LYS A 25 -4.78 23.71 -6.55
C LYS A 25 -5.26 22.25 -6.49
N ARG A 26 -5.02 21.58 -5.37
CA ARG A 26 -5.32 20.16 -5.16
C ARG A 26 -6.69 19.99 -4.54
N LYS A 27 -7.61 19.37 -5.27
CA LYS A 27 -9.00 19.17 -4.87
C LYS A 27 -9.17 17.79 -4.24
N LEU A 28 -9.95 17.70 -3.17
CA LEU A 28 -10.24 16.40 -2.55
C LEU A 28 -10.95 15.47 -3.55
N ALA A 29 -11.92 16.00 -4.30
CA ALA A 29 -12.71 15.24 -5.27
C ALA A 29 -11.88 14.51 -6.34
N SER A 30 -10.67 14.99 -6.70
CA SER A 30 -9.84 14.32 -7.71
C SER A 30 -9.17 13.04 -7.21
N ARG A 31 -9.19 12.79 -5.90
CA ARG A 31 -8.49 11.67 -5.24
C ARG A 31 -9.37 10.85 -4.29
N MET A 32 -10.61 11.26 -4.02
CA MET A 32 -11.52 10.55 -3.10
C MET A 32 -11.71 9.08 -3.46
N ALA A 33 -11.80 8.75 -4.76
CA ALA A 33 -12.00 7.39 -5.24
C ALA A 33 -10.84 6.43 -4.88
N ALA A 34 -9.68 6.96 -4.45
CA ALA A 34 -8.57 6.14 -3.98
C ALA A 34 -8.80 5.56 -2.57
N PHE A 35 -9.72 6.15 -1.79
CA PHE A 35 -9.88 5.87 -0.37
C PHE A 35 -11.25 5.24 -0.11
N ASP A 36 -11.27 4.13 0.64
CA ASP A 36 -12.50 3.47 1.05
C ASP A 36 -13.02 4.16 2.34
N PRO A 37 -14.23 4.75 2.33
CA PRO A 37 -14.84 5.33 3.53
C PRO A 37 -14.90 4.37 4.73
N ALA A 38 -15.04 3.06 4.48
CA ALA A 38 -15.10 2.04 5.53
C ALA A 38 -13.78 1.90 6.30
N ASP A 39 -12.66 2.28 5.70
CA ASP A 39 -11.37 2.31 6.38
C ASP A 39 -11.24 3.48 7.37
N PHE A 40 -12.18 4.42 7.38
CA PHE A 40 -12.20 5.54 8.33
C PHE A 40 -13.35 5.44 9.33
N ALA A 41 -14.51 4.93 8.91
CA ALA A 41 -15.70 4.88 9.75
C ALA A 41 -15.47 4.12 11.06
N GLY A 42 -15.66 4.80 12.20
CA GLY A 42 -15.44 4.22 13.53
C GLY A 42 -13.97 4.02 13.91
N LYS A 43 -13.01 4.45 13.06
CA LYS A 43 -11.58 4.18 13.21
C LYS A 43 -10.80 5.37 13.75
N SER A 44 -9.66 5.07 14.37
CA SER A 44 -8.65 6.06 14.70
C SER A 44 -7.70 6.28 13.51
N VAL A 45 -7.43 7.54 13.17
CA VAL A 45 -6.66 7.89 11.97
C VAL A 45 -5.44 8.75 12.30
N LEU A 46 -4.30 8.41 11.70
CA LEU A 46 -3.05 9.19 11.74
C LEU A 46 -2.72 9.69 10.33
N ASP A 47 -2.60 11.00 10.16
CA ASP A 47 -2.28 11.66 8.89
C ASP A 47 -0.90 12.31 8.96
N LEU A 48 0.10 11.66 8.36
CA LEU A 48 1.51 12.05 8.42
C LEU A 48 1.82 13.01 7.28
N GLY A 49 2.31 14.21 7.60
CA GLY A 49 2.47 15.30 6.62
C GLY A 49 1.11 15.87 6.18
N CYS A 50 0.24 16.15 7.14
CA CYS A 50 -1.18 16.46 6.87
C CYS A 50 -1.42 17.78 6.12
N ASN A 51 -0.40 18.65 6.01
CA ASN A 51 -0.47 19.94 5.34
C ASN A 51 -1.62 20.82 5.87
N LEU A 52 -2.56 21.26 5.02
CA LEU A 52 -3.75 22.01 5.42
C LEU A 52 -4.87 21.11 6.01
N GLY A 53 -4.60 19.83 6.25
CA GLY A 53 -5.51 18.90 6.90
C GLY A 53 -6.65 18.40 6.02
N GLN A 54 -6.54 18.50 4.68
CA GLN A 54 -7.61 18.08 3.75
C GLN A 54 -8.08 16.64 3.99
N MET A 55 -7.14 15.70 4.12
CA MET A 55 -7.46 14.30 4.36
C MET A 55 -7.83 14.01 5.80
N SER A 56 -7.21 14.69 6.77
CA SER A 56 -7.62 14.63 8.16
C SER A 56 -9.10 14.99 8.35
N LEU A 57 -9.57 16.04 7.66
CA LEU A 57 -10.97 16.47 7.68
C LEU A 57 -11.88 15.49 6.93
N TYR A 58 -11.44 14.99 5.77
CA TYR A 58 -12.18 13.97 5.03
C TYR A 58 -12.38 12.69 5.86
N ALA A 59 -11.33 12.18 6.50
CA ALA A 59 -11.42 11.00 7.36
C ALA A 59 -12.42 11.21 8.51
N PHE A 60 -12.44 12.41 9.11
CA PHE A 60 -13.44 12.77 10.12
C PHE A 60 -14.86 12.80 9.54
N GLN A 61 -15.05 13.35 8.33
CA GLN A 61 -16.34 13.32 7.63
C GLN A 61 -16.81 11.90 7.29
N CYS A 62 -15.88 10.97 7.02
CA CYS A 62 -16.18 9.56 6.85
C CYS A 62 -16.50 8.83 8.18
N GLY A 63 -16.52 9.54 9.31
CA GLY A 63 -16.92 8.97 10.61
C GLY A 63 -15.77 8.44 11.45
N ALA A 64 -14.52 8.85 11.20
CA ALA A 64 -13.41 8.54 12.10
C ALA A 64 -13.69 9.04 13.53
N THR A 65 -13.39 8.20 14.53
CA THR A 65 -13.64 8.52 15.94
C THR A 65 -12.66 9.55 16.48
N ARG A 66 -11.42 9.53 15.97
CA ARG A 66 -10.39 10.54 16.23
C ARG A 66 -9.41 10.59 15.08
N VAL A 67 -8.93 11.78 14.77
CA VAL A 67 -7.89 11.99 13.77
C VAL A 67 -6.75 12.78 14.39
N LEU A 68 -5.51 12.34 14.16
CA LEU A 68 -4.31 13.13 14.45
C LEU A 68 -3.59 13.44 13.14
N GLY A 69 -3.57 14.70 12.74
CA GLY A 69 -2.69 15.17 11.67
C GLY A 69 -1.36 15.67 12.23
N VAL A 70 -0.26 15.30 11.59
CA VAL A 70 1.09 15.74 11.97
C VAL A 70 1.71 16.48 10.81
N GLU A 71 2.26 17.65 11.07
CA GLU A 71 2.86 18.51 10.06
C GLU A 71 4.10 19.21 10.65
N TYR A 72 5.11 19.42 9.80
CA TYR A 72 6.32 20.15 10.15
C TYR A 72 6.17 21.64 9.86
N ASP A 73 5.52 22.02 8.75
CA ASP A 73 5.31 23.40 8.33
C ASP A 73 4.30 24.09 9.26
N LYS A 74 4.79 25.06 10.04
CA LYS A 74 3.98 25.82 10.99
C LYS A 74 2.83 26.58 10.34
N GLU A 75 3.02 27.12 9.14
CA GLU A 75 1.99 27.88 8.44
C GLU A 75 0.90 26.95 7.89
N ALA A 76 1.29 25.81 7.34
CA ALA A 76 0.35 24.78 6.90
C ALA A 76 -0.51 24.29 8.08
N LEU A 77 0.13 24.01 9.22
CA LEU A 77 -0.54 23.59 10.44
C LEU A 77 -1.55 24.64 10.95
N ARG A 78 -1.21 25.93 10.93
CA ARG A 78 -2.15 27.00 11.27
C ARG A 78 -3.35 27.02 10.32
N GLY A 79 -3.12 26.81 9.04
CA GLY A 79 -4.18 26.65 8.05
C GLY A 79 -5.11 25.46 8.35
N ALA A 80 -4.54 24.31 8.72
CA ALA A 80 -5.29 23.13 9.12
C ALA A 80 -6.13 23.36 10.37
N MET A 81 -5.57 24.02 11.39
CA MET A 81 -6.29 24.41 12.60
C MET A 81 -7.44 25.39 12.30
N HIS A 82 -7.21 26.38 11.42
CA HIS A 82 -8.25 27.30 10.98
C HIS A 82 -9.39 26.57 10.27
N ALA A 83 -9.06 25.69 9.32
CA ALA A 83 -10.03 24.89 8.58
C ALA A 83 -10.87 24.02 9.52
N ARG A 84 -10.24 23.31 10.45
CA ARG A 84 -10.93 22.52 11.47
C ARG A 84 -11.91 23.36 12.29
N ASN A 85 -11.47 24.51 12.79
CA ASN A 85 -12.32 25.38 13.60
C ASN A 85 -13.52 25.90 12.80
N ARG A 86 -13.31 26.29 11.53
CA ARG A 86 -14.38 26.78 10.65
C ARG A 86 -15.40 25.71 10.27
N LEU A 87 -14.99 24.44 10.22
CA LEU A 87 -15.84 23.30 9.90
C LEU A 87 -16.41 22.58 11.14
N GLY A 88 -16.10 23.05 12.37
CA GLY A 88 -16.56 22.41 13.61
C GLY A 88 -16.01 21.00 13.82
N ALA A 89 -14.89 20.64 13.18
CA ALA A 89 -14.33 19.28 13.18
C ALA A 89 -13.49 18.98 14.43
N HIS A 90 -14.07 19.13 15.63
CA HIS A 90 -13.34 19.08 16.89
C HIS A 90 -12.71 17.70 17.23
N GLY A 91 -13.15 16.62 16.56
CA GLY A 91 -12.51 15.29 16.65
C GLY A 91 -11.17 15.18 15.93
N VAL A 92 -10.77 16.22 15.17
CA VAL A 92 -9.46 16.31 14.52
C VAL A 92 -8.49 17.11 15.39
N LYS A 93 -7.36 16.48 15.74
CA LYS A 93 -6.24 17.13 16.43
C LYS A 93 -5.08 17.26 15.47
N TYR A 94 -4.27 18.29 15.70
CA TYR A 94 -3.07 18.51 14.92
C TYR A 94 -1.86 18.68 15.83
N LYS A 95 -0.70 18.21 15.37
CA LYS A 95 0.57 18.33 16.09
C LYS A 95 1.65 18.86 15.15
N LEU A 96 2.41 19.84 15.64
CA LEU A 96 3.65 20.28 15.01
C LEU A 96 4.77 19.32 15.42
N ASP A 97 5.35 18.57 14.48
CA ASP A 97 6.50 17.72 14.75
C ASP A 97 7.24 17.38 13.43
N ASP A 98 8.46 16.86 13.55
CA ASP A 98 9.24 16.38 12.41
C ASP A 98 9.11 14.86 12.30
N LEU A 99 8.83 14.33 11.10
CA LEU A 99 8.78 12.88 10.88
C LEU A 99 10.15 12.22 10.99
N ASP A 100 11.25 12.97 10.81
CA ASP A 100 12.59 12.47 11.05
C ASP A 100 12.95 12.44 12.54
N ASN A 101 12.21 13.15 13.41
CA ASN A 101 12.43 13.12 14.86
C ASN A 101 12.10 11.72 15.42
N PRO A 102 13.08 10.94 15.91
CA PRO A 102 12.81 9.58 16.41
C PRO A 102 11.94 9.59 17.68
N LEU A 103 12.05 10.61 18.53
CA LEU A 103 11.28 10.70 19.78
C LEU A 103 9.78 10.86 19.53
N PHE A 104 9.41 11.58 18.47
CA PHE A 104 8.00 11.73 18.06
C PHE A 104 7.31 10.37 17.93
N TRP A 105 7.95 9.41 17.27
CA TRP A 105 7.39 8.08 17.04
C TRP A 105 7.22 7.26 18.32
N HIS A 106 8.08 7.44 19.32
CA HIS A 106 7.96 6.74 20.60
C HIS A 106 6.72 7.18 21.39
N HIS A 107 6.25 8.42 21.19
CA HIS A 107 5.08 8.96 21.87
C HIS A 107 3.76 8.73 21.12
N LEU A 108 3.81 8.25 19.88
CA LEU A 108 2.60 7.93 19.12
C LEU A 108 2.00 6.58 19.55
N ALA A 109 0.68 6.57 19.76
CA ALA A 109 -0.10 5.34 19.80
C ALA A 109 -0.13 4.67 18.41
N THR A 110 -0.64 3.44 18.36
CA THR A 110 -1.08 2.84 17.09
C THR A 110 -2.45 3.40 16.68
N TYR A 111 -2.71 3.34 15.38
CA TYR A 111 -3.91 3.84 14.73
C TYR A 111 -4.44 2.78 13.77
N ASP A 112 -5.76 2.68 13.66
CA ASP A 112 -6.41 1.72 12.75
C ASP A 112 -6.07 2.05 11.30
N THR A 113 -6.01 3.35 10.97
CA THR A 113 -5.71 3.81 9.62
C THR A 113 -4.61 4.86 9.62
N VAL A 114 -3.60 4.65 8.78
CA VAL A 114 -2.46 5.57 8.62
C VAL A 114 -2.43 6.10 7.20
N LEU A 115 -2.29 7.42 7.06
CA LEU A 115 -2.15 8.11 5.79
C LEU A 115 -0.72 8.64 5.69
N LEU A 116 -0.01 8.22 4.64
CA LEU A 116 1.34 8.70 4.31
C LEU A 116 1.33 9.17 2.85
N LEU A 117 0.88 10.41 2.63
CA LEU A 117 0.40 10.83 1.32
C LEU A 117 1.32 11.86 0.67
N SER A 118 2.12 11.43 -0.31
CA SER A 118 3.11 12.24 -1.02
C SER A 118 4.19 12.87 -0.15
N VAL A 119 4.56 12.19 0.92
CA VAL A 119 5.56 12.64 1.88
C VAL A 119 6.92 12.00 1.61
N VAL A 120 6.94 10.71 1.25
CA VAL A 120 8.15 9.87 1.15
C VAL A 120 9.24 10.46 0.26
N ASP A 121 8.90 11.07 -0.86
CA ASP A 121 9.89 11.60 -1.83
C ASP A 121 10.06 13.12 -1.76
N THR A 122 9.60 13.73 -0.67
CA THR A 122 9.90 15.14 -0.42
C THR A 122 11.37 15.28 -0.05
N GLN A 123 12.02 16.34 -0.55
CA GLN A 123 13.46 16.59 -0.31
C GLN A 123 13.77 16.90 1.17
N GLU A 124 12.73 17.04 1.99
CA GLU A 124 12.80 17.39 3.39
C GLU A 124 12.81 16.20 4.32
N LEU A 125 12.58 14.99 3.80
CA LEU A 125 12.81 13.79 4.58
C LEU A 125 14.26 13.34 4.43
N GLU A 126 14.89 13.06 5.57
CA GLU A 126 16.23 12.49 5.61
C GLU A 126 16.20 10.96 5.52
N ASN A 127 15.16 10.32 6.06
CA ASN A 127 15.01 8.87 6.05
C ASN A 127 13.63 8.39 5.52
N PRO A 128 13.36 8.53 4.20
CA PRO A 128 12.12 8.08 3.58
C PRO A 128 11.72 6.63 3.89
N ALA A 129 12.67 5.69 3.75
CA ALA A 129 12.43 4.27 3.98
C ALA A 129 12.09 3.98 5.45
N GLY A 130 12.83 4.59 6.38
CA GLY A 130 12.54 4.47 7.81
C GLY A 130 11.19 5.06 8.19
N ILE A 131 10.73 6.10 7.51
CA ILE A 131 9.40 6.68 7.73
C ILE A 131 8.29 5.72 7.26
N ILE A 132 8.46 5.04 6.13
CA ILE A 132 7.52 3.99 5.69
C ILE A 132 7.43 2.88 6.74
N ALA A 133 8.58 2.37 7.23
CA ALA A 133 8.60 1.34 8.26
C ALA A 133 7.92 1.80 9.56
N LYS A 134 8.19 3.03 10.00
CA LYS A 134 7.59 3.61 11.21
C LYS A 134 6.09 3.84 11.06
N ALA A 135 5.63 4.33 9.91
CA ALA A 135 4.21 4.47 9.60
C ALA A 135 3.51 3.10 9.64
N CYS A 136 4.13 2.07 9.07
CA CYS A 136 3.66 0.70 9.13
C CYS A 136 3.54 0.18 10.58
N MET A 137 4.54 0.42 11.43
CA MET A 137 4.50 0.04 12.86
C MET A 137 3.40 0.76 13.64
N LYS A 138 2.98 1.95 13.21
CA LYS A 138 1.88 2.71 13.83
C LYS A 138 0.52 2.40 13.23
N CYS A 139 0.44 1.55 12.23
CA CYS A 139 -0.80 1.11 11.61
C CYS A 139 -1.21 -0.25 12.17
N SER A 140 -2.42 -0.39 12.71
CA SER A 140 -2.99 -1.69 13.11
C SER A 140 -3.92 -2.29 12.05
N GLY A 141 -4.49 -1.47 11.17
CA GLY A 141 -5.42 -1.91 10.12
C GLY A 141 -4.90 -1.65 8.71
N VAL A 142 -5.15 -0.45 8.20
CA VAL A 142 -4.89 -0.07 6.80
C VAL A 142 -3.96 1.13 6.71
N MET A 143 -2.95 1.04 5.85
CA MET A 143 -2.12 2.18 5.48
C MET A 143 -2.38 2.59 4.03
N TYR A 144 -2.65 3.87 3.81
CA TYR A 144 -2.60 4.46 2.48
C TYR A 144 -1.27 5.14 2.26
N LEU A 145 -0.59 4.79 1.17
CA LEU A 145 0.63 5.44 0.72
C LEU A 145 0.37 6.08 -0.64
N GLU A 146 0.63 7.38 -0.76
CA GLU A 146 0.60 8.09 -2.05
C GLU A 146 2.04 8.45 -2.43
N GLY A 147 2.42 8.10 -3.65
CA GLY A 147 3.72 8.45 -4.20
C GLY A 147 3.84 9.94 -4.52
N HIS A 148 4.85 10.26 -5.30
CA HIS A 148 5.12 11.58 -5.84
C HIS A 148 5.10 11.52 -7.37
N THR A 149 4.81 12.66 -7.99
CA THR A 149 4.79 12.78 -9.44
C THR A 149 6.16 12.38 -10.01
N GLU A 150 6.16 11.69 -11.14
CA GLU A 150 7.36 11.23 -11.89
C GLU A 150 8.13 10.06 -11.26
N SER A 151 7.77 9.59 -10.06
CA SER A 151 8.36 8.38 -9.50
C SER A 151 7.63 7.13 -9.98
N PRO A 152 8.35 6.07 -10.39
CA PRO A 152 7.71 4.87 -10.90
C PRO A 152 7.03 4.09 -9.78
N ARG A 153 5.80 3.64 -9.99
CA ARG A 153 5.03 2.74 -9.11
C ARG A 153 5.87 1.62 -8.47
N ALA A 154 6.71 0.97 -9.27
CA ALA A 154 7.57 -0.14 -8.86
C ALA A 154 8.49 0.22 -7.67
N LYS A 155 8.95 1.47 -7.61
CA LYS A 155 9.76 1.98 -6.49
C LYS A 155 8.99 1.88 -5.16
N TYR A 156 7.76 2.38 -5.12
CA TYR A 156 6.95 2.36 -3.91
C TYR A 156 6.52 0.96 -3.55
N PHE A 157 6.16 0.15 -4.55
CA PHE A 157 5.86 -1.27 -4.32
C PHE A 157 7.03 -1.96 -3.64
N ARG A 158 8.26 -1.77 -4.15
CA ARG A 158 9.49 -2.32 -3.55
C ARG A 158 9.68 -1.84 -2.12
N GLN A 159 9.56 -0.54 -1.86
CA GLN A 159 9.70 0.01 -0.52
C GLN A 159 8.66 -0.55 0.46
N ILE A 160 7.41 -0.74 0.02
CA ILE A 160 6.39 -1.38 0.86
C ILE A 160 6.83 -2.81 1.19
N LEU A 161 7.25 -3.60 0.20
CA LEU A 161 7.69 -5.00 0.43
C LEU A 161 8.93 -5.11 1.32
N ASP A 162 9.89 -4.21 1.15
CA ASP A 162 11.19 -4.27 1.84
C ASP A 162 11.10 -3.78 3.30
N TYR A 163 10.19 -2.86 3.59
CA TYR A 163 10.16 -2.12 4.87
C TYR A 163 8.87 -2.30 5.69
N THR A 164 7.94 -3.14 5.24
CA THR A 164 6.66 -3.37 5.93
C THR A 164 6.34 -4.85 6.04
N ASP A 165 5.37 -5.17 6.90
CA ASP A 165 4.82 -6.51 7.10
C ASP A 165 3.38 -6.63 6.58
N PHE A 166 2.96 -5.76 5.64
CA PHE A 166 1.63 -5.84 5.06
C PHE A 166 1.45 -7.12 4.25
N THR A 167 0.34 -7.80 4.50
CA THR A 167 0.00 -9.06 3.82
C THR A 167 -0.82 -8.82 2.56
N GLN A 168 -1.37 -7.62 2.39
CA GLN A 168 -2.01 -7.16 1.15
C GLN A 168 -1.47 -5.79 0.77
N VAL A 169 -1.12 -5.63 -0.50
CA VAL A 169 -0.69 -4.36 -1.09
C VAL A 169 -1.41 -4.20 -2.41
N GLU A 170 -2.21 -3.15 -2.55
CA GLU A 170 -3.01 -2.89 -3.74
C GLU A 170 -2.70 -1.50 -4.27
N HIS A 171 -2.23 -1.41 -5.50
CA HIS A 171 -2.23 -0.18 -6.27
C HIS A 171 -3.68 0.14 -6.68
N VAL A 172 -4.28 1.13 -6.01
CA VAL A 172 -5.69 1.48 -6.21
C VAL A 172 -5.90 2.42 -7.40
N GLY A 173 -4.85 3.11 -7.85
CA GLY A 173 -4.88 3.93 -9.05
C GLY A 173 -3.93 5.12 -8.99
N MET A 174 -3.90 5.87 -10.09
CA MET A 174 -3.12 7.10 -10.21
C MET A 174 -4.04 8.31 -10.12
N PHE A 175 -3.80 9.19 -9.15
CA PHE A 175 -4.62 10.38 -8.87
C PHE A 175 -3.72 11.61 -8.83
N ASP A 176 -4.07 12.64 -9.60
CA ASP A 176 -3.22 13.84 -9.80
C ASP A 176 -1.78 13.50 -10.23
N GLY A 177 -1.60 12.43 -11.02
CA GLY A 177 -0.28 11.97 -11.48
C GLY A 177 0.56 11.28 -10.41
N ARG A 178 -0.07 10.72 -9.36
CA ARG A 178 0.58 10.03 -8.25
C ARG A 178 -0.06 8.67 -8.03
N ASP A 179 0.75 7.61 -7.96
CA ASP A 179 0.27 6.28 -7.62
C ASP A 179 -0.18 6.25 -6.15
N VAL A 180 -1.33 5.62 -5.88
CA VAL A 180 -1.85 5.41 -4.53
C VAL A 180 -1.93 3.92 -4.25
N PHE A 181 -1.49 3.54 -3.06
CA PHE A 181 -1.49 2.18 -2.56
C PHE A 181 -2.33 2.07 -1.30
N ARG A 182 -3.11 1.00 -1.20
CA ARG A 182 -3.79 0.55 0.00
C ARG A 182 -3.10 -0.71 0.51
N CYS A 183 -2.60 -0.66 1.74
CA CYS A 183 -1.86 -1.77 2.36
C CYS A 183 -2.61 -2.24 3.61
N SER A 184 -2.79 -3.54 3.79
CA SER A 184 -3.47 -4.10 4.98
C SER A 184 -2.79 -5.38 5.48
N ARG A 185 -3.11 -5.78 6.71
CA ARG A 185 -2.68 -7.06 7.31
C ARG A 185 -3.73 -8.17 7.22
N THR A 186 -4.70 -8.02 6.32
CA THR A 186 -5.68 -9.07 6.08
C THR A 186 -5.01 -10.25 5.40
N VAL A 187 -5.03 -11.42 6.02
CA VAL A 187 -4.61 -12.66 5.36
C VAL A 187 -5.86 -13.29 4.74
N LEU A 188 -5.81 -13.60 3.45
CA LEU A 188 -6.94 -14.25 2.79
C LEU A 188 -7.04 -15.70 3.27
N ASP A 189 -8.24 -16.06 3.74
CA ASP A 189 -8.62 -17.46 3.87
C ASP A 189 -8.99 -18.03 2.48
N THR A 190 -9.42 -19.28 2.44
CA THR A 190 -9.79 -19.94 1.18
C THR A 190 -10.94 -19.23 0.46
N ALA A 191 -11.97 -18.78 1.19
CA ALA A 191 -13.13 -18.13 0.58
C ALA A 191 -12.77 -16.75 0.03
N GLY A 192 -12.06 -15.94 0.81
CA GLY A 192 -11.54 -14.63 0.43
C GLY A 192 -10.61 -14.73 -0.77
N PHE A 193 -9.72 -15.71 -0.79
CA PHE A 193 -8.86 -15.99 -1.95
C PHE A 193 -9.67 -16.19 -3.24
N TYR A 194 -10.68 -17.08 -3.23
CA TYR A 194 -11.48 -17.32 -4.44
C TYR A 194 -12.34 -16.11 -4.83
N GLY A 195 -12.82 -15.33 -3.85
CA GLY A 195 -13.50 -14.07 -4.10
C GLY A 195 -12.59 -13.08 -4.83
N THR A 196 -11.40 -12.83 -4.28
CA THR A 196 -10.39 -11.93 -4.87
C THR A 196 -9.95 -12.40 -6.25
N LEU A 197 -9.73 -13.70 -6.43
CA LEU A 197 -9.37 -14.27 -7.72
C LEU A 197 -10.47 -14.03 -8.76
N ARG A 198 -11.74 -14.26 -8.41
CA ARG A 198 -12.88 -14.03 -9.32
C ARG A 198 -12.94 -12.57 -9.78
N THR A 199 -12.78 -11.62 -8.86
CA THR A 199 -12.74 -10.19 -9.20
C THR A 199 -11.53 -9.85 -10.07
N ALA A 200 -10.38 -10.48 -9.87
CA ALA A 200 -9.24 -10.30 -10.78
C ALA A 200 -9.57 -10.85 -12.18
N CYS A 201 -10.19 -12.03 -12.27
CA CYS A 201 -10.58 -12.66 -13.54
C CYS A 201 -11.57 -11.84 -14.38
N GLU A 202 -12.36 -10.94 -13.79
CA GLU A 202 -13.22 -10.03 -14.57
C GLU A 202 -12.41 -9.10 -15.49
N ARG A 203 -11.12 -8.88 -15.18
CA ARG A 203 -10.22 -7.98 -15.91
C ARG A 203 -9.12 -8.70 -16.70
N PHE A 204 -8.92 -10.00 -16.49
CA PHE A 204 -7.83 -10.77 -17.07
C PHE A 204 -8.35 -12.07 -17.69
N SER A 205 -8.05 -12.31 -18.97
CA SER A 205 -8.50 -13.49 -19.73
C SER A 205 -7.57 -14.71 -19.63
N ARG A 206 -6.43 -14.59 -18.94
CA ARG A 206 -5.46 -15.69 -18.74
C ARG A 206 -4.83 -15.61 -17.35
N ILE A 207 -4.64 -16.76 -16.72
CA ILE A 207 -4.00 -16.89 -15.39
C ILE A 207 -2.87 -17.89 -15.51
N VAL A 208 -1.67 -17.50 -15.11
CA VAL A 208 -0.48 -18.36 -15.20
C VAL A 208 -0.10 -18.82 -13.80
N VAL A 209 -0.54 -20.03 -13.47
CA VAL A 209 -0.28 -20.66 -12.19
C VAL A 209 1.09 -21.34 -12.22
N VAL A 210 2.15 -20.54 -12.31
CA VAL A 210 3.52 -21.08 -12.20
C VAL A 210 3.86 -21.23 -10.72
N GLY A 211 4.39 -22.36 -10.30
CA GLY A 211 5.12 -22.45 -9.03
C GLY A 211 5.46 -23.88 -8.63
N ASN A 212 6.23 -24.03 -7.56
CA ASN A 212 6.80 -25.32 -7.16
C ASN A 212 5.80 -26.33 -6.58
N GLN A 213 6.14 -27.63 -6.59
CA GLN A 213 5.35 -28.73 -6.01
C GLN A 213 4.96 -28.46 -4.54
N MET A 214 3.80 -28.99 -4.12
CA MET A 214 3.25 -28.91 -2.74
C MET A 214 2.73 -27.57 -2.22
N SER A 215 2.56 -26.53 -3.05
CA SER A 215 1.94 -25.27 -2.59
C SER A 215 0.39 -25.30 -2.55
N GLY A 216 -0.25 -26.45 -2.74
CA GLY A 216 -1.72 -26.56 -2.82
C GLY A 216 -2.33 -26.05 -4.13
N LYS A 217 -1.53 -25.86 -5.19
CA LYS A 217 -1.98 -25.38 -6.51
C LYS A 217 -3.02 -26.29 -7.15
N SER A 218 -2.83 -27.60 -7.13
CA SER A 218 -3.75 -28.57 -7.76
C SER A 218 -5.16 -28.53 -7.15
N SER A 219 -5.27 -28.31 -5.84
CA SER A 219 -6.58 -28.11 -5.19
C SER A 219 -7.23 -26.77 -5.52
N LEU A 220 -6.43 -25.73 -5.79
CA LEU A 220 -6.93 -24.43 -6.26
C LEU A 220 -7.36 -24.52 -7.73
N PHE A 221 -6.61 -25.27 -8.53
CA PHE A 221 -6.79 -25.50 -9.96
C PHE A 221 -8.16 -26.06 -10.33
N ASP A 222 -8.62 -27.10 -9.64
CA ASP A 222 -9.92 -27.73 -9.93
C ASP A 222 -11.10 -26.76 -9.77
N ARG A 223 -10.95 -25.73 -8.93
CA ARG A 223 -12.02 -24.75 -8.67
C ARG A 223 -12.00 -23.53 -9.60
N VAL A 224 -10.94 -23.35 -10.38
CA VAL A 224 -10.73 -22.17 -11.25
C VAL A 224 -10.96 -22.49 -12.73
N ARG A 225 -11.03 -23.77 -13.12
CA ARG A 225 -11.37 -24.19 -14.49
C ARG A 225 -12.80 -23.75 -14.87
N GLN A 226 -12.90 -22.59 -15.52
CA GLN A 226 -14.11 -22.12 -16.20
C GLN A 226 -13.82 -21.91 -17.70
N PRO A 227 -14.84 -21.93 -18.58
CA PRO A 227 -14.66 -21.61 -19.99
C PRO A 227 -14.04 -20.22 -20.19
N GLY A 228 -13.03 -20.11 -21.07
CA GLY A 228 -12.33 -18.85 -21.37
C GLY A 228 -11.00 -18.63 -20.64
N PHE A 229 -10.57 -19.57 -19.80
CA PHE A 229 -9.31 -19.47 -19.05
C PHE A 229 -8.30 -20.55 -19.47
N THR A 230 -7.05 -20.12 -19.68
CA THR A 230 -5.90 -21.03 -19.80
C THR A 230 -5.07 -20.94 -18.52
N VAL A 231 -4.88 -22.08 -17.85
CA VAL A 231 -3.96 -22.22 -16.72
C VAL A 231 -2.69 -22.89 -17.21
N LEU A 232 -1.55 -22.23 -17.00
CA LEU A 232 -0.23 -22.80 -17.22
C LEU A 232 0.28 -23.36 -15.89
N ASP A 233 0.18 -24.68 -15.70
CA ASP A 233 0.68 -25.41 -14.52
C ASP A 233 2.06 -25.99 -14.82
N ASP A 234 3.01 -25.84 -13.89
CA ASP A 234 4.39 -26.34 -14.00
C ASP A 234 5.07 -26.01 -15.35
N CYS A 235 4.81 -24.81 -15.86
CA CYS A 235 5.24 -24.39 -17.19
C CYS A 235 6.72 -23.97 -17.19
N ASP A 236 7.60 -24.87 -17.63
CA ASP A 236 9.00 -24.55 -17.94
C ASP A 236 9.16 -23.83 -19.29
N ASP A 237 8.07 -23.76 -20.06
CA ASP A 237 8.02 -23.13 -21.38
C ASP A 237 7.97 -21.60 -21.25
N LYS A 238 9.15 -20.98 -21.36
CA LYS A 238 9.34 -19.53 -21.31
C LYS A 238 8.66 -18.80 -22.46
N ASP A 239 8.47 -19.44 -23.61
CA ASP A 239 7.84 -18.82 -24.78
C ASP A 239 6.32 -18.71 -24.57
N LEU A 240 5.72 -19.72 -23.94
CA LEU A 240 4.31 -19.70 -23.56
C LEU A 240 4.01 -18.68 -22.45
N ILE A 241 4.93 -18.54 -21.48
CA ILE A 241 4.83 -17.51 -20.43
C ILE A 241 5.02 -16.11 -21.03
N SER A 242 6.03 -15.92 -21.89
CA SER A 242 6.37 -14.62 -22.46
C SER A 242 5.37 -14.12 -23.51
N SER A 243 4.66 -15.03 -24.20
CA SER A 243 3.58 -14.69 -25.15
C SER A 243 2.26 -14.26 -24.47
N SER A 244 2.17 -14.36 -23.14
CA SER A 244 0.99 -13.94 -22.38
C SER A 244 1.10 -12.47 -21.95
N GLU A 245 0.10 -11.65 -22.28
CA GLU A 245 0.16 -10.19 -22.03
C GLU A 245 0.05 -9.80 -20.55
N LYS A 246 -0.71 -10.57 -19.74
CA LYS A 246 -0.95 -10.26 -18.32
C LYS A 246 -1.13 -11.52 -17.49
N LEU A 247 -0.42 -11.60 -16.38
CA LEU A 247 -0.36 -12.80 -15.54
C LEU A 247 -0.83 -12.53 -14.11
N ILE A 248 -1.54 -13.51 -13.53
CA ILE A 248 -1.72 -13.68 -12.09
C ILE A 248 -0.74 -14.76 -11.66
N LEU A 249 0.18 -14.45 -10.75
CA LEU A 249 1.16 -15.40 -10.23
C LEU A 249 0.70 -16.03 -8.92
N PHE A 250 0.98 -17.33 -8.80
CA PHE A 250 0.79 -18.10 -7.59
C PHE A 250 2.14 -18.47 -7.00
N ASP A 251 2.48 -17.86 -5.87
CA ASP A 251 3.79 -17.91 -5.22
C ASP A 251 4.85 -17.02 -5.88
N HIS A 252 5.55 -16.25 -5.06
CA HIS A 252 6.58 -15.31 -5.49
C HIS A 252 7.75 -15.97 -6.24
N ARG A 253 7.99 -17.27 -6.02
CA ARG A 253 9.02 -18.05 -6.74
C ARG A 253 8.76 -18.09 -8.25
N ALA A 254 7.51 -17.97 -8.66
CA ALA A 254 7.14 -17.84 -10.07
C ALA A 254 7.76 -16.59 -10.75
N ALA A 255 8.01 -15.53 -9.98
CA ALA A 255 8.65 -14.32 -10.49
C ALA A 255 10.11 -14.54 -10.91
N GLN A 256 10.73 -15.67 -10.53
CA GLN A 256 12.09 -16.05 -10.95
C GLN A 256 12.17 -16.44 -12.44
N TYR A 257 11.07 -16.86 -13.05
CA TYR A 257 11.01 -17.33 -14.45
C TYR A 257 10.92 -16.19 -15.48
N ASP A 258 11.38 -15.00 -15.13
CA ASP A 258 11.41 -13.83 -16.01
C ASP A 258 10.03 -13.42 -16.57
N ALA A 259 9.03 -13.33 -15.70
CA ALA A 259 7.72 -12.94 -16.17
C ALA A 259 7.63 -11.43 -16.43
N GLY A 260 8.10 -10.56 -15.53
CA GLY A 260 8.05 -9.08 -15.64
C GLY A 260 6.70 -8.44 -15.98
N ARG A 261 5.65 -9.25 -16.23
CA ARG A 261 4.37 -8.97 -16.88
C ARG A 261 3.21 -9.55 -16.05
N TYR A 262 3.36 -9.55 -14.73
CA TYR A 262 2.32 -9.99 -13.81
C TYR A 262 1.81 -8.80 -13.02
N GLU A 263 0.49 -8.68 -12.95
CA GLU A 263 -0.15 -7.59 -12.22
C GLU A 263 -0.62 -8.02 -10.83
N VAL A 264 -0.81 -9.32 -10.60
CA VAL A 264 -1.29 -9.87 -9.33
C VAL A 264 -0.38 -10.99 -8.87
N LEU A 265 -0.02 -10.99 -7.59
CA LEU A 265 0.75 -12.05 -6.94
C LEU A 265 0.02 -12.54 -5.68
N PHE A 266 -0.33 -13.82 -5.67
CA PHE A 266 -0.79 -14.53 -4.49
C PHE A 266 0.40 -15.24 -3.81
N HIS A 267 0.90 -14.70 -2.71
CA HIS A 267 1.91 -15.33 -1.88
C HIS A 267 1.24 -16.38 -0.98
N VAL A 268 1.42 -17.66 -1.31
CA VAL A 268 0.83 -18.76 -0.55
C VAL A 268 1.75 -19.17 0.59
N VAL A 269 1.22 -19.12 1.82
CA VAL A 269 1.93 -19.53 3.04
C VAL A 269 1.34 -20.84 3.53
N GLN A 270 2.21 -21.82 3.77
CA GLN A 270 1.80 -23.12 4.33
C GLN A 270 1.50 -22.99 5.83
N PRO A 271 0.59 -23.81 6.39
CA PRO A 271 0.38 -23.89 7.83
C PRO A 271 1.67 -24.24 8.56
N GLU A 272 1.92 -23.61 9.72
CA GLU A 272 3.15 -23.83 10.48
C GLU A 272 3.42 -25.30 10.81
N GLN A 273 2.35 -26.06 11.02
CA GLN A 273 2.34 -27.49 11.35
C GLN A 273 2.87 -28.39 10.23
N ARG A 274 2.98 -27.90 8.98
CA ARG A 274 3.50 -28.64 7.84
C ARG A 274 4.94 -28.26 7.46
N TYR A 275 5.58 -27.33 8.19
CA TYR A 275 7.01 -27.10 8.03
C TYR A 275 7.78 -28.27 8.66
N GLU A 276 7.93 -29.36 7.91
CA GLU A 276 9.06 -30.26 8.15
C GLU A 276 10.33 -29.49 7.79
N PHE A 277 11.06 -29.00 8.79
CA PHE A 277 12.39 -28.41 8.61
C PHE A 277 13.38 -29.49 8.15
N ARG A 278 13.31 -29.92 6.89
CA ARG A 278 14.45 -30.54 6.23
C ARG A 278 15.42 -29.42 5.87
N ARG A 279 16.38 -29.14 6.76
CA ARG A 279 17.55 -28.31 6.43
C ARG A 279 18.34 -29.02 5.33
N TYR A 280 17.97 -28.79 4.08
CA TYR A 280 18.85 -29.10 2.95
C TYR A 280 20.03 -28.13 2.99
N ALA A 281 21.24 -28.68 3.17
CA ALA A 281 22.48 -27.94 3.03
C ALA A 281 22.56 -27.39 1.59
N GLY A 282 22.27 -26.09 1.42
CA GLY A 282 22.19 -25.46 0.11
C GLY A 282 21.01 -24.49 -0.08
N TYR A 283 20.16 -24.29 0.94
CA TYR A 283 19.10 -23.28 0.86
C TYR A 283 19.70 -21.89 0.62
N ARG A 284 19.59 -21.40 -0.60
CA ARG A 284 19.79 -19.99 -0.93
C ARG A 284 18.66 -19.22 -0.24
N HIS A 285 18.96 -18.09 0.38
CA HIS A 285 17.92 -17.15 0.82
C HIS A 285 16.89 -17.01 -0.32
N SER A 286 15.59 -17.01 0.01
CA SER A 286 14.56 -16.75 -0.98
C SER A 286 14.94 -15.45 -1.69
N SER A 287 15.31 -15.54 -2.97
CA SER A 287 15.62 -14.35 -3.74
C SER A 287 14.35 -13.50 -3.71
N GLY A 288 14.48 -12.28 -3.19
CA GLY A 288 13.37 -11.33 -3.15
C GLY A 288 12.76 -11.16 -4.54
N VAL A 289 11.53 -10.66 -4.60
CA VAL A 289 10.81 -10.47 -5.85
C VAL A 289 11.56 -9.45 -6.72
N SER A 290 12.34 -9.93 -7.69
CA SER A 290 13.32 -9.11 -8.41
C SER A 290 12.71 -8.25 -9.52
N LYS A 291 11.61 -8.70 -10.13
CA LYS A 291 10.92 -8.02 -11.23
C LYS A 291 9.49 -7.67 -10.82
N ILE A 292 9.23 -6.42 -10.42
CA ILE A 292 7.90 -5.97 -9.92
C ILE A 292 7.31 -4.80 -10.72
N ASP A 293 7.87 -4.48 -11.89
CA ASP A 293 7.49 -3.26 -12.61
C ASP A 293 6.01 -3.23 -13.01
N SER A 294 5.46 -4.39 -13.37
CA SER A 294 4.05 -4.57 -13.69
C SER A 294 3.15 -4.87 -12.48
N LEU A 295 3.72 -5.15 -11.30
CA LEU A 295 2.96 -5.58 -10.13
C LEU A 295 2.02 -4.47 -9.64
N CYS A 296 0.73 -4.82 -9.54
CA CYS A 296 -0.32 -3.95 -9.04
C CYS A 296 -0.88 -4.44 -7.71
N LYS A 297 -0.89 -5.76 -7.47
CA LYS A 297 -1.56 -6.36 -6.31
C LYS A 297 -0.74 -7.51 -5.74
N LEU A 298 -0.52 -7.50 -4.44
CA LEU A 298 0.03 -8.61 -3.65
C LEU A 298 -1.02 -9.04 -2.63
N TYR A 299 -1.24 -10.34 -2.50
CA TYR A 299 -2.06 -10.92 -1.45
C TYR A 299 -1.35 -12.10 -0.81
N THR A 300 -1.34 -12.17 0.52
CA THR A 300 -0.93 -13.36 1.26
C THR A 300 -2.13 -14.24 1.50
N VAL A 301 -2.00 -15.52 1.16
CA VAL A 301 -3.05 -16.53 1.26
C VAL A 301 -2.60 -17.61 2.22
N ARG A 302 -3.44 -17.93 3.20
CA ARG A 302 -3.26 -19.11 4.04
C ARG A 302 -4.06 -20.26 3.44
N THR A 303 -3.37 -21.29 2.97
CA THR A 303 -4.00 -22.51 2.46
C THR A 303 -4.13 -23.54 3.58
N TYR A 304 -5.15 -24.41 3.49
CA TYR A 304 -5.42 -25.51 4.43
C TYR A 304 -5.20 -26.86 3.72
#